data_AF-A0AAU4HR14-F1
#
_entry.id   AF-A0AAU4HR14-F1
#
_cell.length_a   1.000
_cell.length_b   1.000
_cell.length_c   1.000
_cell.angle_alpha   90.00
_cell.angle_beta   90.00
_cell.angle_gamma   90.00
#
_symmetry.space_group_name_H-M   'P 1'
#
loop_
_entity.id
_entity.type
_entity.pdbx_description
1 polymer ?
#
loop_
_entity_poly.entity_id
_entity_poly.type
_entity_poly.pdbx_seq_one_letter_code
_entity_poly.pdbx_strand_id
1 'polypeptide(L)'
;MSAQPEITRRDLRNRSSEIMDAVQGGRSITVTRDGHQITELIPLRRRRFVPREEFVGTSRTAPDISLDAFRADQDRTAEQGTDAPYARTTSRGSSPWSR
;
A
#
# COMPACT_ATOMS: atom_id res chain seq x y z
N MET A 1 -18.06 -4.86 -7.66
CA MET A 1 -16.85 -4.65 -8.49
C MET A 1 -16.72 -3.17 -8.74
N SER A 2 -15.76 -2.49 -8.13
CA SER A 2 -15.50 -1.08 -8.44
C SER A 2 -15.03 -1.01 -9.88
N ALA A 3 -15.78 -0.33 -10.75
CA ALA A 3 -15.40 -0.13 -12.14
C ALA A 3 -14.03 0.54 -12.17
N GLN A 4 -13.01 -0.17 -12.67
CA GLN A 4 -11.71 0.43 -12.92
C GLN A 4 -11.91 1.48 -14.02
N PRO A 5 -11.30 2.67 -13.92
CA PRO A 5 -11.36 3.66 -14.99
C PRO A 5 -10.85 3.04 -16.29
N GLU A 6 -11.67 3.09 -17.34
CA GLU A 6 -11.30 2.62 -18.68
C GLU A 6 -10.79 3.78 -19.53
N ILE A 7 -9.65 3.59 -20.17
CA ILE A 7 -9.03 4.59 -21.06
C ILE A 7 -8.73 3.98 -22.41
N THR A 8 -8.82 4.77 -23.47
CA THR A 8 -8.43 4.34 -24.82
C THR A 8 -6.94 4.56 -25.06
N ARG A 9 -6.39 3.98 -26.15
CA ARG A 9 -5.04 4.31 -26.62
C ARG A 9 -4.83 5.81 -26.89
N ARG A 10 -5.87 6.51 -27.34
CA ARG A 10 -5.81 7.97 -27.58
C ARG A 10 -5.64 8.73 -26.27
N ASP A 11 -6.34 8.31 -25.22
CA ASP A 11 -6.24 8.91 -23.90
C ASP A 11 -4.84 8.71 -23.33
N LEU A 12 -4.30 7.49 -23.46
CA LEU A 12 -2.94 7.17 -23.02
C LEU A 12 -1.89 8.10 -23.67
N ARG A 13 -2.01 8.38 -24.98
CA ARG A 13 -1.09 9.28 -25.68
C ARG A 13 -1.26 10.74 -25.26
N ASN A 14 -2.49 11.18 -25.03
CA ASN A 14 -2.81 12.59 -24.80
C ASN A 14 -2.66 13.01 -23.32
N ARG A 15 -2.78 12.06 -22.39
CA ARG A 15 -2.84 12.29 -20.93
C ARG A 15 -1.87 11.39 -20.17
N SER A 16 -0.75 11.00 -20.80
CA SER A 16 0.19 10.03 -20.24
C SER A 16 0.68 10.45 -18.85
N SER A 17 1.07 11.71 -18.65
CA SER A 17 1.54 12.20 -17.34
C SER A 17 0.48 12.06 -16.25
N GLU A 18 -0.74 12.55 -16.48
CA GLU A 18 -1.85 12.46 -15.52
C GLU A 18 -2.19 11.00 -15.17
N ILE A 19 -2.19 10.12 -16.18
CA ILE A 19 -2.44 8.68 -16.01
C ILE A 19 -1.35 8.05 -15.15
N MET A 20 -0.07 8.34 -15.43
CA MET A 20 1.05 7.78 -14.67
C MET A 20 1.09 8.33 -13.24
N ASP A 21 0.76 9.60 -13.02
CA ASP A 21 0.65 10.20 -11.69
C ASP A 21 -0.47 9.54 -10.87
N ALA A 22 -1.62 9.28 -11.51
CA ALA A 22 -2.73 8.57 -10.85
C ALA A 22 -2.34 7.13 -10.49
N VAL A 23 -1.62 6.42 -11.37
CA VAL A 23 -1.12 5.06 -11.11
C VAL A 23 -0.08 5.08 -10.00
N GLN A 24 0.85 6.02 -10.01
CA GLN A 24 1.81 6.22 -8.93
C GLN A 24 1.11 6.53 -7.60
N GLY A 25 0.00 7.28 -7.63
CA GLY A 25 -0.88 7.57 -6.51
C GLY A 25 -1.71 6.37 -6.01
N GLY A 26 -1.60 5.20 -6.65
CA GLY A 26 -2.24 3.97 -6.21
C GLY A 26 -3.50 3.59 -6.98
N ARG A 27 -3.86 4.33 -8.04
CA ARG A 27 -5.02 4.00 -8.89
C ARG A 27 -4.67 2.90 -9.89
N SER A 28 -5.57 1.95 -10.10
CA SER A 28 -5.47 1.01 -11.23
C SER A 28 -6.33 1.51 -12.38
N ILE A 29 -5.88 1.31 -13.62
CA ILE A 29 -6.55 1.83 -14.82
C ILE A 29 -6.52 0.75 -15.91
N THR A 30 -7.66 0.49 -16.52
CA THR A 30 -7.78 -0.48 -17.60
C THR A 30 -7.68 0.23 -18.95
N VAL A 31 -6.84 -0.28 -19.84
CA VAL A 31 -6.71 0.24 -21.20
C VAL A 31 -7.55 -0.61 -22.14
N THR A 32 -8.34 0.06 -22.98
CA THR A 32 -9.19 -0.56 -23.98
C THR A 32 -8.78 -0.20 -25.40
N ARG A 33 -9.11 -1.12 -26.32
CA ARG A 33 -9.07 -0.94 -27.77
C ARG A 33 -10.41 -1.35 -28.32
N ASP A 34 -11.11 -0.43 -28.99
CA ASP A 34 -12.41 -0.70 -29.60
C ASP A 34 -13.41 -1.32 -28.61
N GLY A 35 -13.44 -0.82 -27.37
CA GLY A 35 -14.31 -1.31 -26.29
C GLY A 35 -13.84 -2.60 -25.60
N HIS A 36 -12.75 -3.21 -26.05
CA HIS A 36 -12.20 -4.43 -25.47
C HIS A 36 -11.02 -4.12 -24.55
N GLN A 37 -11.02 -4.66 -23.34
CA GLN A 37 -9.91 -4.51 -22.40
C GLN A 37 -8.67 -5.26 -22.89
N ILE A 38 -7.53 -4.58 -22.95
CA ILE A 38 -6.29 -5.14 -23.49
C ILE A 38 -5.14 -5.19 -22.48
N THR A 39 -5.15 -4.31 -21.47
CA THR A 39 -4.14 -4.30 -20.40
C THR A 39 -4.62 -3.52 -19.19
N GLU A 40 -3.94 -3.69 -18.06
CA GLU A 40 -4.14 -2.90 -16.84
C GLU A 40 -2.83 -2.23 -16.43
N LEU A 41 -2.91 -0.95 -16.09
CA LEU A 41 -1.85 -0.22 -15.41
C LEU A 41 -2.12 -0.31 -13.91
N ILE A 42 -1.30 -1.09 -13.21
CA ILE A 42 -1.40 -1.30 -11.77
C ILE A 42 -0.22 -0.65 -11.03
N PRO A 43 -0.44 0.00 -9.89
CA PRO A 43 0.63 0.53 -9.07
C PRO A 43 1.53 -0.60 -8.56
N LEU A 44 2.85 -0.41 -8.63
CA LEU A 44 3.78 -1.32 -7.99
C LEU A 44 3.70 -1.14 -6.47
N ARG A 45 3.12 -2.12 -5.77
CA ARG A 45 3.05 -2.07 -4.30
C ARG A 45 4.35 -2.57 -3.69
N ARG A 46 4.95 -1.77 -2.80
CA ARG A 46 5.99 -2.27 -1.91
C ARG A 46 5.35 -3.26 -0.95
N ARG A 47 5.82 -4.51 -1.01
CA ARG A 47 5.26 -5.62 -0.24
C ARG A 47 5.47 -5.35 1.25
N ARG A 48 4.37 -5.12 1.99
CA ARG A 48 4.40 -4.90 3.44
C ARG A 48 4.15 -6.18 4.23
N PHE A 49 3.47 -7.15 3.62
CA PHE A 49 3.14 -8.42 4.24
C PHE A 49 3.51 -9.55 3.28
N VAL A 50 4.09 -10.61 3.83
CA VAL A 50 4.46 -11.83 3.12
C VAL A 50 3.52 -12.94 3.61
N PRO A 51 2.87 -13.72 2.72
CA PRO A 51 2.08 -14.87 3.13
C PRO A 51 2.94 -15.86 3.92
N ARG A 52 2.34 -16.52 4.92
CA ARG A 52 3.07 -17.44 5.82
C ARG A 52 3.85 -18.52 5.06
N GLU A 53 3.24 -19.12 4.04
CA GLU A 53 3.85 -20.18 3.25
C GLU A 53 5.08 -19.69 2.49
N GLU A 54 5.02 -18.49 1.92
CA GLU A 54 6.13 -17.90 1.21
C GLU A 54 7.24 -17.47 2.17
N PHE A 55 6.89 -16.90 3.32
CA PHE A 55 7.84 -16.59 4.38
C PHE A 55 8.63 -17.85 4.77
N VAL A 56 7.92 -18.94 5.12
CA VAL A 56 8.55 -20.23 5.45
C VAL A 56 9.44 -20.73 4.32
N GLY A 57 8.99 -20.63 3.06
CA GLY A 57 9.78 -21.02 1.89
C GLY A 57 11.08 -20.24 1.77
N THR A 58 11.01 -18.91 1.84
CA THR A 58 12.17 -18.02 1.74
C THR A 58 13.11 -18.10 2.94
N SER A 59 12.59 -18.36 4.14
CA SER A 59 13.40 -18.45 5.37
C SER A 59 14.23 -19.73 5.47
N ARG A 60 13.98 -20.76 4.64
CA ARG A 60 14.76 -22.01 4.67
C ARG A 60 16.25 -21.81 4.35
N THR A 61 16.59 -20.76 3.61
CA THR A 61 17.97 -20.42 3.28
C THR A 61 18.52 -19.31 4.19
N ALA A 62 17.79 -18.91 5.21
CA ALA A 62 18.26 -17.89 6.15
C ALA A 62 19.39 -18.46 7.02
N PRO A 63 20.35 -17.62 7.43
CA PRO A 63 21.34 -17.99 8.44
C PRO A 63 20.64 -18.42 9.73
N ASP A 64 21.28 -19.31 10.49
CA ASP A 64 20.83 -19.63 11.83
C ASP A 64 21.00 -18.41 12.74
N ILE A 65 19.95 -18.07 13.49
CA ILE A 65 19.92 -16.89 14.36
C ILE A 65 19.56 -17.31 15.78
N SER A 66 20.29 -16.76 16.76
CA SER A 66 19.92 -16.91 18.17
C SER A 66 18.61 -16.17 18.43
N LEU A 67 17.57 -16.91 18.78
CA LEU A 67 16.23 -16.36 19.05
C LEU A 67 16.25 -15.39 20.23
N ASP A 68 17.04 -15.67 21.26
CA ASP A 68 17.14 -14.83 22.45
C ASP A 68 17.85 -13.51 22.14
N ALA A 69 18.93 -13.55 21.35
CA ALA A 69 19.62 -12.34 20.91
C ALA A 69 18.73 -11.49 20.00
N PHE A 70 17.98 -12.13 19.09
CA PHE A 70 17.03 -11.45 18.22
C PHE A 70 15.90 -10.77 19.02
N ARG A 71 15.33 -11.45 20.02
CA ARG A 71 14.28 -10.87 20.88
C ARG A 71 14.79 -9.68 21.68
N ALA A 72 15.96 -9.80 22.31
CA ALA A 72 16.57 -8.71 23.05
C ALA A 72 16.87 -7.48 22.18
N ASP A 73 17.17 -7.68 20.90
CA ASP A 73 17.36 -6.59 19.94
C ASP A 73 16.04 -5.89 19.55
N GLN A 74 14.98 -6.68 19.31
CA GLN A 74 13.65 -6.16 19.01
C GLN A 74 13.07 -5.37 20.21
N ASP A 75 13.19 -5.90 21.42
CA ASP A 75 12.70 -5.24 22.64
C ASP A 75 13.37 -3.88 22.83
N ARG A 76 14.70 -3.82 22.67
CA ARG A 76 15.46 -2.56 22.73
C ARG A 76 15.00 -1.53 21.69
N THR A 77 14.57 -1.98 20.52
CA THR A 77 14.11 -1.12 19.42
C THR A 77 12.67 -0.67 19.61
N ALA A 78 11.78 -1.55 20.10
CA ALA A 78 10.37 -1.27 20.31
C ALA A 78 10.15 -0.17 21.37
N GLU A 79 11.00 -0.14 22.40
CA GLU A 79 10.99 0.89 23.44
C GLU A 79 11.29 2.31 22.89
N GLN A 80 11.90 2.43 21.71
CA GLN A 80 12.23 3.71 21.07
C GLN A 80 11.07 4.33 20.26
N GLY A 81 9.93 3.63 20.12
CA GLY A 81 8.87 3.98 19.18
C GLY A 81 7.53 4.45 19.77
N THR A 82 7.42 4.63 21.09
CA THR A 82 6.14 5.01 21.72
C THR A 82 6.01 6.52 21.91
N ASP A 83 6.29 7.31 20.87
CA ASP A 83 5.72 8.66 20.79
C ASP A 83 4.45 8.55 19.94
N ALA A 84 3.36 8.12 20.57
CA ALA A 84 2.10 7.84 19.89
C ALA A 84 1.51 9.14 19.31
N PRO A 85 1.50 9.32 17.97
CA PRO A 85 1.05 10.57 17.35
C PRO A 85 -0.47 10.79 17.47
N TYR A 86 -1.21 9.84 18.03
CA TYR A 86 -2.67 9.89 18.23
C TYR A 86 -3.11 10.10 19.68
N ALA A 87 -2.20 10.30 20.64
CA ALA A 87 -2.57 10.53 22.04
C ALA A 87 -3.19 11.92 22.32
N ARG A 88 -3.23 12.82 21.32
CA ARG A 88 -3.95 14.09 21.41
C ARG A 88 -5.32 13.96 20.77
N THR A 89 -6.35 13.96 21.61
CA THR A 89 -7.60 14.76 21.54
C THR A 89 -8.85 13.93 21.85
N THR A 90 -9.06 13.62 23.13
CA THR A 90 -10.42 13.43 23.67
C THR A 90 -10.58 14.32 24.90
N SER A 91 -10.63 15.62 24.67
CA SER A 91 -11.41 16.51 25.53
C SER A 91 -11.96 17.72 24.78
N ARG A 92 -13.30 17.78 24.76
CA ARG A 92 -14.13 18.98 24.87
C ARG A 92 -14.20 19.92 23.66
N GLY A 93 -15.29 19.82 22.90
CA GLY A 93 -15.75 20.87 21.99
C GLY A 93 -16.99 20.45 21.21
N SER A 94 -18.17 20.83 21.72
CA SER A 94 -19.47 20.69 21.08
C SER A 94 -19.46 21.18 19.63
N SER A 95 -19.95 20.37 18.68
CA SER A 95 -20.10 20.78 17.28
C SER A 95 -21.55 21.24 17.01
N PRO A 96 -21.78 22.48 16.58
CA PRO A 96 -23.11 23.07 16.45
C PRO A 96 -23.67 22.93 15.02
N TRP A 97 -23.73 21.73 14.46
CA TRP A 97 -24.41 21.52 13.17
C TRP A 97 -25.06 20.13 13.13
N SER A 98 -26.34 20.09 13.49
CA SER A 98 -27.27 19.00 13.16
C SER A 98 -28.65 19.61 13.00
N ARG A 99 -29.11 19.71 11.76
CA ARG A 99 -30.52 19.73 11.38
C ARG A 99 -30.65 18.93 10.09
#